data_AF-A0A8D8AC92-F1
#
_entry.id   AF-A0A8D8AC92-F1
#
_cell.length_a   1.000
_cell.length_b   1.000
_cell.length_c   1.000
_cell.angle_alpha   90.00
_cell.angle_beta   90.00
_cell.angle_gamma   90.00
#
_symmetry.space_group_name_H-M   'P 1'
#
loop_
_entity.id
_entity.type
_entity.pdbx_description
1 polymer ?
#
loop_
_entity_poly.entity_id
_entity_poly.type
_entity_poly.pdbx_seq_one_letter_code
_entity_poly.pdbx_strand_id
1 'polypeptide(L)'
;MSDTIKVGDFLVIKRQKYTKLQKFTSLDTTVHLGKDQIELRALENQPYHSTFQLVPKEGRNRRLYSLDPVTEIRNLKELLIKESGVDNRNIVDDRSTQNLSAEEIQKLREECESSSEIVGKLVENSKSFASKTEYSQEKYLKRKEKKYFEYVQIKRPSIRLIADIYWRLDVDKVMGVRFDTLSQIISYSGVCSVGNFLLYESGTNGLLPAAFLNSVGAGSAGRVVHLHPGNVAQKQALQAMDFPQEQLERCISVNIYSVLRHFHQSKQKESEKGVENGKEVVIAGGGDEENHKRKIESSEDDGPEAKQPKLEEVAKKPPQQWELDNAAACELMGEKFDALVIVAKEHPQNIIKALLPFVKPS
;
A
#
# COMPACT_ATOMS: atom_id res chain seq x y z
N MET A 1 6.58 9.08 -15.06
CA MET A 1 5.57 8.00 -15.19
C MET A 1 4.85 8.16 -16.53
N SER A 2 4.37 7.07 -17.13
CA SER A 2 3.45 7.14 -18.29
C SER A 2 2.08 7.62 -17.83
N ASP A 3 1.36 8.44 -18.61
CA ASP A 3 -0.04 8.80 -18.27
C ASP A 3 -1.10 7.86 -18.87
N THR A 4 -0.65 6.83 -19.59
CA THR A 4 -1.45 5.67 -20.00
C THR A 4 -1.32 4.51 -19.01
N ILE A 5 -2.43 3.78 -18.84
CA ILE A 5 -2.56 2.57 -18.02
C ILE A 5 -1.92 1.36 -18.74
N LYS A 6 -1.18 0.52 -18.00
CA LYS A 6 -0.52 -0.68 -18.52
C LYS A 6 -0.77 -1.92 -17.66
N VAL A 7 -0.58 -3.10 -18.26
CA VAL A 7 -0.51 -4.36 -17.50
C VAL A 7 0.70 -4.32 -16.58
N GLY A 8 0.48 -4.62 -15.30
CA GLY A 8 1.43 -4.45 -14.21
C GLY A 8 1.00 -3.37 -13.20
N ASP A 9 0.30 -2.33 -13.66
CA ASP A 9 -0.07 -1.16 -12.87
C ASP A 9 -0.98 -1.50 -11.67
N PHE A 10 -0.91 -0.66 -10.63
CA PHE A 10 -1.98 -0.54 -9.64
C PHE A 10 -2.93 0.58 -10.03
N LEU A 11 -4.24 0.32 -9.95
CA LEU A 11 -5.32 1.21 -10.34
C LEU A 11 -6.22 1.52 -9.15
N VAL A 12 -6.67 2.77 -9.02
CA VAL A 12 -7.76 3.15 -8.11
C VAL A 12 -9.06 3.24 -8.91
N ILE A 13 -9.89 2.21 -8.80
CA ILE A 13 -11.18 2.12 -9.46
C ILE A 13 -12.22 2.85 -8.59
N LYS A 14 -12.79 3.93 -9.10
CA LYS A 14 -13.77 4.78 -8.40
C LYS A 14 -15.17 4.62 -9.00
N ARG A 15 -16.16 4.27 -8.18
CA ARG A 15 -17.61 4.31 -8.51
C ARG A 15 -18.29 5.20 -7.48
N GLN A 16 -18.80 6.35 -7.92
CA GLN A 16 -19.30 7.42 -7.04
C GLN A 16 -18.26 7.84 -5.98
N LYS A 17 -18.58 7.64 -4.69
CA LYS A 17 -17.70 7.85 -3.52
C LYS A 17 -16.90 6.61 -3.13
N TYR A 18 -17.21 5.41 -3.66
CA TYR A 18 -16.44 4.20 -3.39
C TYR A 18 -15.19 4.14 -4.26
N THR A 19 -14.09 3.66 -3.69
CA THR A 19 -12.78 3.54 -4.31
C THR A 19 -12.15 2.23 -3.90
N LYS A 20 -11.59 1.48 -4.86
CA LYS A 20 -10.87 0.23 -4.63
C LYS A 20 -9.50 0.27 -5.30
N LEU A 21 -8.46 -0.14 -4.57
CA LEU A 21 -7.13 -0.40 -5.14
C LEU A 21 -7.11 -1.81 -5.75
N GLN A 22 -6.63 -1.93 -6.98
CA GLN A 22 -6.58 -3.20 -7.73
C GLN A 22 -5.32 -3.24 -8.59
N LYS A 23 -4.58 -4.34 -8.61
CA LYS A 23 -3.50 -4.55 -9.59
C LYS A 23 -4.08 -5.07 -10.90
N PHE A 24 -3.65 -4.52 -12.04
CA PHE A 24 -4.01 -4.97 -13.38
C PHE A 24 -2.98 -6.01 -13.85
N THR A 25 -3.16 -7.27 -13.43
CA THR A 25 -2.15 -8.33 -13.55
C THR A 25 -1.97 -8.91 -14.95
N SER A 26 -3.00 -8.86 -15.78
CA SER A 26 -3.08 -9.35 -17.15
C SER A 26 -4.32 -8.75 -17.84
N LEU A 27 -4.46 -8.89 -19.15
CA LEU A 27 -5.67 -8.42 -19.86
C LEU A 27 -6.94 -9.10 -19.35
N ASP A 28 -6.86 -10.36 -18.94
CA ASP A 28 -7.97 -11.14 -18.36
C ASP A 28 -8.30 -10.78 -16.91
N THR A 29 -7.67 -9.75 -16.34
CA THR A 29 -7.95 -9.32 -14.95
C THR A 29 -9.40 -8.90 -14.83
N THR A 30 -10.14 -9.60 -13.97
CA THR A 30 -11.47 -9.17 -13.51
C THR A 30 -11.42 -8.70 -12.06
N VAL A 31 -12.29 -7.75 -11.73
CA VAL A 31 -12.37 -7.17 -10.39
C VAL A 31 -13.80 -7.17 -9.86
N HIS A 32 -13.95 -7.61 -8.61
CA HIS A 32 -15.22 -7.50 -7.87
C HIS A 32 -15.38 -6.10 -7.29
N LEU A 33 -16.50 -5.46 -7.60
CA LEU A 33 -16.90 -4.13 -7.17
C LEU A 33 -18.27 -4.19 -6.46
N GLY A 34 -18.25 -4.69 -5.22
CA GLY A 34 -19.46 -5.13 -4.53
C GLY A 34 -19.87 -6.52 -5.01
N LYS A 35 -21.08 -6.65 -5.56
CA LYS A 35 -21.57 -7.91 -6.17
C LYS A 35 -21.30 -8.01 -7.67
N ASP A 36 -20.82 -6.94 -8.29
CA ASP A 36 -20.63 -6.84 -9.74
C ASP A 36 -19.16 -7.16 -10.09
N GLN A 37 -18.92 -7.86 -11.20
CA GLN A 37 -17.60 -8.27 -11.68
C GLN A 37 -17.29 -7.51 -12.98
N ILE A 38 -16.09 -6.92 -13.08
CA ILE A 38 -15.72 -6.01 -14.16
C ILE A 38 -14.46 -6.52 -14.85
N GLU A 39 -14.45 -6.64 -16.17
CA GLU A 39 -13.25 -6.88 -16.98
C GLU A 39 -12.43 -5.61 -17.15
N LEU A 40 -11.11 -5.69 -16.90
CA LEU A 40 -10.21 -4.54 -17.00
C LEU A 40 -9.50 -4.41 -18.36
N ARG A 41 -9.74 -5.33 -19.30
CA ARG A 41 -9.02 -5.39 -20.59
C ARG A 41 -9.06 -4.09 -21.40
N ALA A 42 -10.18 -3.37 -21.37
CA ALA A 42 -10.38 -2.13 -22.11
C ALA A 42 -9.66 -0.92 -21.49
N LEU A 43 -9.00 -1.09 -20.34
CA LEU A 43 -8.18 -0.05 -19.72
C LEU A 43 -6.77 0.04 -20.30
N GLU A 44 -6.29 -0.98 -21.01
CA GLU A 44 -4.93 -0.98 -21.55
C GLU A 44 -4.74 0.19 -22.54
N ASN A 45 -3.62 0.90 -22.40
CA ASN A 45 -3.24 2.10 -23.15
C ASN A 45 -4.19 3.31 -23.00
N GLN A 46 -5.27 3.22 -22.21
CA GLN A 46 -6.14 4.35 -21.93
C GLN A 46 -5.48 5.33 -20.95
N PRO A 47 -5.76 6.65 -21.03
CA PRO A 47 -5.26 7.61 -20.06
C PRO A 47 -5.78 7.32 -18.65
N TYR A 48 -4.98 7.62 -17.63
CA TYR A 48 -5.48 7.75 -16.28
C TYR A 48 -6.53 8.88 -16.19
N HIS A 49 -7.38 8.84 -15.17
CA HIS A 49 -8.53 9.74 -14.95
C HIS A 49 -9.72 9.56 -15.93
N SER A 50 -9.57 8.73 -16.97
CA SER A 50 -10.63 8.34 -17.90
C SER A 50 -11.85 7.70 -17.21
N THR A 51 -13.01 7.88 -17.83
CA THR A 51 -14.31 7.36 -17.37
C THR A 51 -14.82 6.31 -18.36
N PHE A 52 -15.49 5.28 -17.84
CA PHE A 52 -16.01 4.16 -18.61
C PHE A 52 -17.44 3.83 -18.15
N GLN A 53 -18.29 3.39 -19.08
CA GLN A 53 -19.59 2.80 -18.78
C GLN A 53 -19.45 1.29 -18.54
N LEU A 54 -20.17 0.77 -17.54
CA LEU A 54 -20.29 -0.66 -17.26
C LEU A 54 -21.32 -1.27 -18.21
N VAL A 55 -20.87 -1.84 -19.32
CA VAL A 55 -21.73 -2.53 -20.29
C VAL A 55 -21.94 -3.98 -19.84
N PRO A 56 -23.19 -4.46 -19.60
CA PRO A 56 -23.43 -5.84 -19.21
C PRO A 56 -23.01 -6.80 -20.33
N LYS A 57 -22.28 -7.87 -20.00
CA LYS A 57 -22.00 -8.93 -20.99
C LYS A 57 -23.15 -9.91 -21.11
N GLU A 58 -23.49 -10.26 -22.35
CA GLU A 58 -24.35 -11.39 -22.65
C GLU A 58 -23.73 -12.70 -22.12
N GLY A 59 -24.56 -13.55 -21.51
CA GLY A 59 -24.15 -14.86 -21.03
C GLY A 59 -24.75 -15.24 -19.67
N ARG A 60 -24.18 -16.29 -19.07
CA ARG A 60 -24.73 -16.94 -17.87
C ARG A 60 -24.60 -16.09 -16.59
N ASN A 61 -23.67 -15.14 -16.55
CA ASN A 61 -23.42 -14.26 -15.41
C ASN A 61 -23.91 -12.83 -15.70
N ARG A 62 -25.18 -12.53 -15.35
CA ARG A 62 -25.79 -11.17 -15.46
C ARG A 62 -25.16 -10.09 -14.55
N ARG A 63 -23.97 -10.35 -13.99
CA ARG A 63 -23.18 -9.40 -13.19
C ARG A 63 -21.75 -9.22 -13.71
N LEU A 64 -21.42 -9.78 -14.87
CA LEU A 64 -20.17 -9.51 -15.57
C LEU A 64 -20.35 -8.30 -16.49
N TYR A 65 -19.42 -7.34 -16.42
CA TYR A 65 -19.45 -6.11 -17.20
C TYR A 65 -18.12 -5.92 -17.94
N SER A 66 -18.19 -5.49 -19.21
CA SER A 66 -17.09 -4.82 -19.91
C SER A 66 -17.06 -3.32 -19.59
N LEU A 67 -16.06 -2.62 -20.10
CA LEU A 67 -15.84 -1.20 -19.89
C LEU A 67 -15.68 -0.50 -21.23
N ASP A 68 -16.62 0.38 -21.55
CA ASP A 68 -16.60 1.15 -22.79
C ASP A 68 -16.22 2.61 -22.47
N PRO A 69 -15.22 3.22 -23.14
CA PRO A 69 -14.77 4.58 -22.83
C PRO A 69 -15.87 5.64 -23.05
N VAL A 70 -16.01 6.57 -22.11
CA VAL A 70 -17.00 7.66 -22.17
C VAL A 70 -16.36 9.01 -21.90
N THR A 71 -16.59 9.97 -22.80
CA THR A 71 -16.12 11.36 -22.69
C THR A 71 -16.91 12.16 -21.65
N GLU A 72 -18.23 12.04 -21.65
CA GLU A 72 -19.14 12.86 -20.83
C GLU A 72 -20.23 12.03 -20.14
N ILE A 73 -20.49 12.31 -18.86
CA ILE A 73 -21.62 11.73 -18.12
C ILE A 73 -22.83 12.66 -18.28
N ARG A 74 -23.94 12.13 -18.83
CA ARG A 74 -25.20 12.89 -19.02
C ARG A 74 -25.67 13.52 -17.69
N ASN A 75 -25.84 14.84 -17.65
CA ASN A 75 -26.33 15.55 -16.46
C ASN A 75 -27.85 15.35 -16.27
N LEU A 76 -28.23 14.46 -15.37
CA LEU A 76 -29.63 14.15 -15.08
C LEU A 76 -30.43 15.34 -14.54
N LYS A 77 -29.80 16.37 -13.96
CA LYS A 77 -30.52 17.56 -13.46
C LYS A 77 -31.07 18.35 -14.64
N GLU A 78 -30.20 18.75 -15.56
CA GLU A 78 -30.53 19.52 -16.77
C GLU A 78 -31.46 18.75 -17.71
N LEU A 79 -31.34 17.42 -17.76
CA LEU A 79 -32.16 16.57 -18.64
C LEU A 79 -33.60 16.35 -18.13
N LEU A 80 -33.81 16.31 -16.79
CA LEU A 80 -35.07 15.84 -16.18
C LEU A 80 -35.81 16.87 -15.31
N ILE A 81 -35.16 17.96 -14.86
CA ILE A 81 -35.87 19.07 -14.18
C ILE A 81 -36.30 20.09 -15.24
N LYS A 82 -37.61 20.14 -15.51
CA LYS A 82 -38.24 21.09 -16.46
C LYS A 82 -39.16 22.11 -15.77
N GLU A 83 -39.78 21.69 -14.67
CA GLU A 83 -40.68 22.49 -13.83
C GLU A 83 -40.56 21.99 -12.38
N SER A 84 -40.91 22.82 -11.39
CA SER A 84 -40.90 22.44 -9.97
C SER A 84 -41.93 23.19 -9.15
N GLY A 85 -42.54 22.53 -8.16
CA GLY A 85 -43.46 23.14 -7.20
C GLY A 85 -42.78 24.04 -6.17
N VAL A 86 -43.54 24.89 -5.49
CA VAL A 86 -43.03 25.83 -4.47
C VAL A 86 -42.92 25.20 -3.08
N ASP A 87 -43.82 24.27 -2.74
CA ASP A 87 -43.86 23.59 -1.45
C ASP A 87 -44.53 22.21 -1.55
N ASN A 88 -44.59 21.49 -0.43
CA ASN A 88 -45.10 20.13 -0.35
C ASN A 88 -46.50 19.99 0.28
N ARG A 89 -47.26 21.08 0.49
CA ARG A 89 -48.53 21.05 1.27
C ARG A 89 -49.60 20.11 0.68
N ASN A 90 -49.55 19.88 -0.63
CA ASN A 90 -50.46 19.01 -1.38
C ASN A 90 -49.85 17.63 -1.71
N ILE A 91 -48.66 17.29 -1.19
CA ILE A 91 -48.00 16.00 -1.47
C ILE A 91 -48.33 15.00 -0.35
N VAL A 92 -49.22 14.05 -0.65
CA VAL A 92 -49.60 12.95 0.24
C VAL A 92 -48.70 11.72 -0.03
N ASP A 93 -48.26 11.03 1.03
CA ASP A 93 -47.58 9.72 0.91
C ASP A 93 -48.60 8.58 1.03
N ASP A 94 -49.31 8.34 -0.08
CA ASP A 94 -50.29 7.26 -0.24
C ASP A 94 -49.64 5.94 -0.71
N ARG A 95 -48.31 5.92 -0.87
CA ARG A 95 -47.50 4.86 -1.51
C ARG A 95 -47.84 4.56 -2.98
N SER A 96 -48.81 5.25 -3.60
CA SER A 96 -49.18 5.11 -5.02
C SER A 96 -48.43 6.09 -5.94
N THR A 97 -47.48 6.83 -5.37
CA THR A 97 -46.67 7.92 -5.96
C THR A 97 -45.76 7.52 -7.14
N GLN A 98 -45.66 6.23 -7.44
CA GLN A 98 -44.91 5.66 -8.56
C GLN A 98 -45.81 4.62 -9.23
N ASN A 99 -46.05 4.76 -10.54
CA ASN A 99 -46.98 3.90 -11.26
C ASN A 99 -46.37 2.52 -11.59
N LEU A 100 -45.05 2.42 -11.70
CA LEU A 100 -44.35 1.18 -12.04
C LEU A 100 -44.16 0.27 -10.82
N SER A 101 -44.47 -1.02 -11.00
CA SER A 101 -44.25 -2.11 -10.04
C SER A 101 -42.76 -2.40 -9.80
N ALA A 102 -42.45 -3.23 -8.80
CA ALA A 102 -41.07 -3.64 -8.53
C ALA A 102 -40.48 -4.46 -9.69
N GLU A 103 -41.34 -5.27 -10.31
CA GLU A 103 -41.06 -6.18 -11.43
C GLU A 103 -40.75 -5.39 -12.71
N GLU A 104 -41.57 -4.38 -13.04
CA GLU A 104 -41.31 -3.47 -14.17
C GLU A 104 -40.03 -2.66 -13.94
N ILE A 105 -39.82 -2.12 -12.73
CA ILE A 105 -38.59 -1.40 -12.37
C ILE A 105 -37.34 -2.30 -12.43
N GLN A 106 -37.50 -3.62 -12.34
CA GLN A 106 -36.42 -4.58 -12.58
C GLN A 106 -36.21 -4.82 -14.08
N LYS A 107 -37.27 -5.00 -14.88
CA LYS A 107 -37.18 -5.11 -16.35
C LYS A 107 -36.53 -3.90 -17.01
N LEU A 108 -36.71 -2.68 -16.47
CA LEU A 108 -36.02 -1.48 -16.97
C LEU A 108 -34.48 -1.61 -17.01
N ARG A 109 -33.87 -2.56 -16.29
CA ARG A 109 -32.42 -2.85 -16.36
C ARG A 109 -32.01 -3.73 -17.53
N GLU A 110 -32.98 -4.33 -18.20
CA GLU A 110 -32.82 -5.24 -19.35
C GLU A 110 -33.41 -4.60 -20.63
N GLU A 111 -34.28 -3.59 -20.48
CA GLU A 111 -34.95 -2.84 -21.57
C GLU A 111 -34.30 -1.48 -21.94
N CYS A 112 -33.41 -0.92 -21.13
CA CYS A 112 -32.84 0.42 -21.33
C CYS A 112 -31.32 0.34 -21.53
N GLU A 113 -30.80 1.13 -22.47
CA GLU A 113 -29.37 1.14 -22.82
C GLU A 113 -28.53 1.96 -21.83
N SER A 114 -29.12 2.97 -21.18
CA SER A 114 -28.44 3.75 -20.15
C SER A 114 -29.23 3.91 -18.86
N SER A 115 -28.49 4.12 -17.76
CA SER A 115 -29.07 4.53 -16.48
C SER A 115 -29.88 5.83 -16.57
N SER A 116 -29.61 6.70 -17.54
CA SER A 116 -30.36 7.95 -17.74
C SER A 116 -31.79 7.71 -18.22
N GLU A 117 -32.03 6.75 -19.12
CA GLU A 117 -33.39 6.36 -19.52
C GLU A 117 -34.15 5.70 -18.36
N ILE A 118 -33.47 4.86 -17.56
CA ILE A 118 -34.08 4.24 -16.38
C ILE A 118 -34.54 5.31 -15.37
N VAL A 119 -33.75 6.36 -15.16
CA VAL A 119 -34.15 7.47 -14.28
C VAL A 119 -35.24 8.33 -14.93
N GLY A 120 -35.22 8.53 -16.26
CA GLY A 120 -36.27 9.21 -17.03
C GLY A 120 -37.64 8.53 -16.88
N LYS A 121 -37.75 7.24 -17.25
CA LYS A 121 -38.97 6.44 -17.08
C LYS A 121 -39.49 6.45 -15.61
N LEU A 122 -38.58 6.46 -14.63
CA LEU A 122 -38.89 6.56 -13.19
C LEU A 122 -39.28 7.96 -12.69
N VAL A 123 -39.06 9.01 -13.49
CA VAL A 123 -39.53 10.39 -13.26
C VAL A 123 -40.89 10.58 -13.90
N GLU A 124 -41.03 10.20 -15.17
CA GLU A 124 -42.29 10.24 -15.95
C GLU A 124 -43.43 9.50 -15.24
N ASN A 125 -43.14 8.34 -14.65
CA ASN A 125 -44.11 7.53 -13.90
C ASN A 125 -44.28 7.95 -12.43
N SER A 126 -43.83 9.14 -12.00
CA SER A 126 -43.97 9.60 -10.61
C SER A 126 -44.93 10.78 -10.47
N LYS A 127 -46.13 10.48 -9.94
CA LYS A 127 -47.26 11.42 -9.73
C LYS A 127 -46.92 12.74 -9.02
N SER A 128 -45.85 12.76 -8.22
CA SER A 128 -45.42 13.97 -7.49
C SER A 128 -44.02 14.45 -7.85
N PHE A 129 -43.43 14.09 -9.00
CA PHE A 129 -42.11 14.66 -9.36
C PHE A 129 -42.22 16.14 -9.70
N ALA A 130 -43.12 16.54 -10.59
CA ALA A 130 -43.35 17.95 -10.96
C ALA A 130 -43.72 18.84 -9.75
N SER A 131 -44.58 18.35 -8.85
CA SER A 131 -45.03 19.12 -7.68
C SER A 131 -44.00 19.24 -6.55
N LYS A 132 -42.85 18.55 -6.61
CA LYS A 132 -41.74 18.75 -5.67
C LYS A 132 -40.97 20.03 -5.96
N THR A 133 -40.42 20.63 -4.91
CA THR A 133 -39.41 21.70 -5.03
C THR A 133 -38.17 21.23 -5.78
N GLU A 134 -37.48 22.13 -6.47
CA GLU A 134 -36.26 21.83 -7.25
C GLU A 134 -35.22 21.04 -6.42
N TYR A 135 -34.93 21.47 -5.19
CA TYR A 135 -34.05 20.75 -4.27
C TYR A 135 -34.55 19.34 -3.91
N SER A 136 -35.86 19.13 -3.86
CA SER A 136 -36.47 17.82 -3.60
C SER A 136 -36.44 16.90 -4.83
N GLN A 137 -36.57 17.48 -6.03
CA GLN A 137 -36.36 16.81 -7.31
C GLN A 137 -34.88 16.41 -7.48
N GLU A 138 -33.94 17.32 -7.27
CA GLU A 138 -32.50 17.05 -7.34
C GLU A 138 -32.08 15.98 -6.32
N LYS A 139 -32.62 16.05 -5.09
CA LYS A 139 -32.44 15.00 -4.06
C LYS A 139 -33.03 13.64 -4.47
N TYR A 140 -34.15 13.62 -5.21
CA TYR A 140 -34.72 12.39 -5.78
C TYR A 140 -33.83 11.84 -6.91
N LEU A 141 -33.40 12.70 -7.84
CA LEU A 141 -32.51 12.34 -8.95
C LEU A 141 -31.19 11.78 -8.42
N LYS A 142 -30.48 12.50 -7.55
CA LYS A 142 -29.22 12.02 -6.90
C LYS A 142 -29.40 10.69 -6.17
N ARG A 143 -30.58 10.41 -5.59
CA ARG A 143 -30.90 9.10 -4.98
C ARG A 143 -31.11 7.99 -6.02
N LYS A 144 -31.73 8.30 -7.16
CA LYS A 144 -31.96 7.35 -8.26
C LYS A 144 -30.67 7.09 -9.02
N GLU A 145 -29.97 8.14 -9.45
CA GLU A 145 -28.60 8.13 -9.97
C GLU A 145 -27.72 7.18 -9.13
N LYS A 146 -27.65 7.39 -7.81
CA LYS A 146 -26.86 6.52 -6.90
C LYS A 146 -27.22 5.03 -6.96
N LYS A 147 -28.46 4.66 -7.31
CA LYS A 147 -28.93 3.26 -7.42
C LYS A 147 -28.66 2.63 -8.80
N TYR A 148 -28.62 3.44 -9.87
CA TYR A 148 -28.48 2.97 -11.25
C TYR A 148 -27.12 3.33 -11.89
N PHE A 149 -26.24 4.07 -11.18
CA PHE A 149 -24.94 4.54 -11.65
C PHE A 149 -24.08 3.44 -12.30
N GLU A 150 -23.93 3.57 -13.61
CA GLU A 150 -23.23 2.66 -14.51
C GLU A 150 -21.75 3.03 -14.74
N TYR A 151 -21.30 4.22 -14.33
CA TYR A 151 -19.95 4.67 -14.65
C TYR A 151 -18.89 4.22 -13.62
N VAL A 152 -17.66 4.04 -14.09
CA VAL A 152 -16.45 3.97 -13.26
C VAL A 152 -15.40 4.94 -13.78
N GLN A 153 -14.63 5.55 -12.88
CA GLN A 153 -13.47 6.37 -13.21
C GLN A 153 -12.21 5.64 -12.73
N ILE A 154 -11.21 5.51 -13.61
CA ILE A 154 -9.92 4.93 -13.24
C ILE A 154 -8.98 6.04 -12.84
N LYS A 155 -8.37 5.95 -11.65
CA LYS A 155 -7.44 6.94 -11.13
C LYS A 155 -6.08 6.33 -10.86
N ARG A 156 -5.03 7.14 -11.06
CA ARG A 156 -3.69 6.81 -10.58
C ARG A 156 -3.73 6.70 -9.05
N PRO A 157 -3.07 5.70 -8.44
CA PRO A 157 -2.85 5.69 -7.01
C PRO A 157 -2.13 6.95 -6.53
N SER A 158 -2.36 7.32 -5.29
CA SER A 158 -1.69 8.42 -4.59
C SER A 158 -1.82 8.18 -3.10
N ILE A 159 -0.90 8.70 -2.29
CA ILE A 159 -0.95 8.56 -0.82
C ILE A 159 -2.33 8.98 -0.26
N ARG A 160 -2.90 10.07 -0.80
CA ARG A 160 -4.26 10.54 -0.49
C ARG A 160 -5.34 9.47 -0.73
N LEU A 161 -5.32 8.80 -1.89
CA LEU A 161 -6.31 7.78 -2.25
C LEU A 161 -6.06 6.45 -1.53
N ILE A 162 -4.81 6.01 -1.40
CA ILE A 162 -4.46 4.75 -0.73
C ILE A 162 -4.86 4.83 0.75
N ALA A 163 -4.59 5.93 1.44
CA ALA A 163 -5.05 6.16 2.81
C ALA A 163 -6.59 6.08 2.93
N ASP A 164 -7.33 6.76 2.04
CA ASP A 164 -8.81 6.73 2.02
C ASP A 164 -9.43 5.36 1.63
N ILE A 165 -8.64 4.48 1.04
CA ILE A 165 -9.01 3.11 0.71
C ILE A 165 -8.72 2.20 1.91
N TYR A 166 -7.49 2.19 2.41
CA TYR A 166 -7.09 1.35 3.54
C TYR A 166 -7.91 1.68 4.80
N TRP A 167 -8.05 2.96 5.17
CA TRP A 167 -8.88 3.42 6.29
C TRP A 167 -10.30 2.86 6.30
N ARG A 168 -10.86 2.69 5.11
CA ARG A 168 -12.26 2.31 4.88
C ARG A 168 -12.45 0.80 4.72
N LEU A 169 -11.39 0.09 4.35
CA LEU A 169 -11.37 -1.37 4.31
C LEU A 169 -11.14 -1.95 5.70
N ASP A 170 -10.16 -1.40 6.44
CA ASP A 170 -9.70 -1.92 7.72
C ASP A 170 -8.86 -0.87 8.46
N VAL A 171 -9.42 -0.28 9.53
CA VAL A 171 -8.76 0.76 10.35
C VAL A 171 -7.56 0.20 11.12
N ASP A 172 -7.64 -1.06 11.56
CA ASP A 172 -6.64 -1.69 12.43
C ASP A 172 -5.41 -2.15 11.63
N LYS A 173 -5.58 -2.43 10.32
CA LYS A 173 -4.49 -2.59 9.34
C LYS A 173 -3.80 -1.28 8.95
N VAL A 174 -4.26 -0.12 9.44
CA VAL A 174 -3.52 1.17 9.36
C VAL A 174 -3.37 1.85 10.72
N MET A 175 -3.51 1.12 11.83
CA MET A 175 -3.18 1.59 13.19
C MET A 175 -3.86 2.90 13.63
N GLY A 176 -5.07 3.19 13.13
CA GLY A 176 -5.73 4.47 13.44
C GLY A 176 -5.12 5.69 12.72
N VAL A 177 -4.18 5.50 11.78
CA VAL A 177 -3.64 6.57 10.93
C VAL A 177 -4.62 6.94 9.80
N ARG A 178 -5.37 8.01 10.01
CA ARG A 178 -6.16 8.71 8.99
C ARG A 178 -5.25 9.64 8.15
N PHE A 179 -5.70 10.09 6.98
CA PHE A 179 -4.85 10.87 6.04
C PHE A 179 -4.35 12.21 6.62
N ASP A 180 -5.13 12.87 7.46
CA ASP A 180 -4.72 14.08 8.20
C ASP A 180 -3.67 13.75 9.27
N THR A 181 -3.83 12.66 10.03
CA THR A 181 -2.80 12.14 10.94
C THR A 181 -1.50 11.85 10.19
N LEU A 182 -1.58 11.21 9.02
CA LEU A 182 -0.45 10.95 8.14
C LEU A 182 0.21 12.26 7.66
N SER A 183 -0.59 13.27 7.30
CA SER A 183 -0.09 14.58 6.89
C SER A 183 0.64 15.31 8.03
N GLN A 184 0.14 15.19 9.27
CA GLN A 184 0.82 15.70 10.46
C GLN A 184 2.14 14.94 10.73
N ILE A 185 2.15 13.61 10.64
CA ILE A 185 3.37 12.79 10.80
C ILE A 185 4.46 13.21 9.79
N ILE A 186 4.10 13.39 8.51
CA ILE A 186 5.01 13.87 7.47
C ILE A 186 5.48 15.30 7.72
N SER A 187 4.62 16.17 8.25
CA SER A 187 4.98 17.57 8.54
C SER A 187 5.94 17.69 9.73
N TYR A 188 5.68 16.96 10.82
CA TYR A 188 6.53 17.00 12.03
C TYR A 188 7.84 16.21 11.90
N SER A 189 7.96 15.28 10.93
CA SER A 189 9.20 14.54 10.71
C SER A 189 10.26 15.28 9.91
N GLY A 190 9.90 16.42 9.29
CA GLY A 190 10.83 17.18 8.42
C GLY A 190 11.28 16.43 7.16
N VAL A 191 10.59 15.34 6.77
CA VAL A 191 10.99 14.51 5.62
C VAL A 191 10.96 15.32 4.32
N CYS A 192 12.11 15.38 3.65
CA CYS A 192 12.32 16.18 2.44
C CYS A 192 13.34 15.54 1.49
N SER A 193 13.74 16.27 0.45
CA SER A 193 14.61 15.78 -0.64
C SER A 193 16.07 15.51 -0.27
N VAL A 194 16.47 15.78 0.98
CA VAL A 194 17.83 15.59 1.51
C VAL A 194 17.77 15.04 2.94
N GLY A 195 18.84 14.36 3.39
CA GLY A 195 18.93 13.79 4.74
C GLY A 195 18.58 12.31 4.84
N ASN A 196 18.89 11.73 5.99
CA ASN A 196 18.67 10.32 6.33
C ASN A 196 17.51 10.22 7.32
N PHE A 197 16.41 9.55 6.96
CA PHE A 197 15.20 9.43 7.79
C PHE A 197 15.00 8.01 8.31
N LEU A 198 14.78 7.86 9.63
CA LEU A 198 14.49 6.57 10.26
C LEU A 198 12.99 6.44 10.55
N LEU A 199 12.35 5.42 9.99
CA LEU A 199 10.93 5.13 10.14
C LEU A 199 10.75 3.72 10.68
N TYR A 200 10.11 3.58 11.84
CA TYR A 200 9.59 2.30 12.32
C TYR A 200 8.08 2.22 12.10
N GLU A 201 7.59 1.13 11.52
CA GLU A 201 6.17 0.81 11.54
C GLU A 201 5.86 -0.68 11.83
N SER A 202 4.78 -0.93 12.57
CA SER A 202 4.27 -2.29 12.84
C SER A 202 3.35 -2.84 11.75
N GLY A 203 3.21 -2.12 10.62
CA GLY A 203 2.52 -2.55 9.41
C GLY A 203 1.22 -1.81 9.09
N THR A 204 1.35 -0.78 8.23
CA THR A 204 0.26 -0.05 7.55
C THR A 204 0.08 -0.49 6.08
N ASN A 205 0.49 -1.72 5.75
CA ASN A 205 0.67 -2.21 4.38
C ASN A 205 1.66 -1.39 3.53
N GLY A 206 2.61 -0.70 4.18
CA GLY A 206 3.62 0.15 3.56
C GLY A 206 3.15 1.57 3.26
N LEU A 207 2.01 2.02 3.82
CA LEU A 207 1.47 3.37 3.58
C LEU A 207 2.41 4.45 4.13
N LEU A 208 3.00 4.23 5.31
CA LEU A 208 3.96 5.15 5.92
C LEU A 208 5.26 5.29 5.11
N PRO A 209 6.00 4.21 4.76
CA PRO A 209 7.20 4.36 3.93
C PRO A 209 6.89 4.86 2.52
N ALA A 210 5.71 4.55 1.95
CA ALA A 210 5.27 5.16 0.70
C ALA A 210 5.06 6.68 0.84
N ALA A 211 4.48 7.15 1.95
CA ALA A 211 4.27 8.58 2.19
C ALA A 211 5.58 9.34 2.45
N PHE A 212 6.51 8.75 3.21
CA PHE A 212 7.87 9.27 3.38
C PHE A 212 8.58 9.37 2.03
N LEU A 213 8.58 8.28 1.26
CA LEU A 213 9.28 8.23 -0.02
C LEU A 213 8.67 9.19 -1.07
N ASN A 214 7.35 9.34 -1.08
CA ASN A 214 6.66 10.37 -1.87
C ASN A 214 7.14 11.79 -1.53
N SER A 215 7.45 12.06 -0.26
CA SER A 215 7.86 13.37 0.24
C SER A 215 9.35 13.65 0.01
N VAL A 216 10.18 12.59 -0.01
CA VAL A 216 11.57 12.63 -0.46
C VAL A 216 11.67 12.91 -1.97
N GLY A 217 10.74 12.37 -2.77
CA GLY A 217 10.66 12.60 -4.21
C GLY A 217 11.67 11.80 -5.07
N ALA A 218 11.47 11.86 -6.39
CA ALA A 218 12.38 11.27 -7.39
C ALA A 218 13.60 12.16 -7.63
N GLY A 219 14.71 11.58 -8.09
CA GLY A 219 15.92 12.33 -8.45
C GLY A 219 16.58 13.13 -7.31
N SER A 220 16.36 12.72 -6.05
CA SER A 220 16.80 13.44 -4.85
C SER A 220 17.81 12.64 -4.02
N ALA A 221 18.50 13.30 -3.08
CA ALA A 221 19.54 12.66 -2.26
C ALA A 221 19.01 12.01 -0.97
N GLY A 222 17.79 12.35 -0.54
CA GLY A 222 17.19 11.85 0.69
C GLY A 222 17.02 10.33 0.69
N ARG A 223 17.23 9.72 1.87
CA ARG A 223 17.20 8.27 2.11
C ARG A 223 16.23 7.94 3.26
N VAL A 224 15.54 6.81 3.17
CA VAL A 224 14.62 6.31 4.20
C VAL A 224 15.04 4.90 4.61
N VAL A 225 15.35 4.71 5.89
CA VAL A 225 15.48 3.39 6.50
C VAL A 225 14.15 3.04 7.17
N HIS A 226 13.47 2.03 6.63
CA HIS A 226 12.20 1.51 7.08
C HIS A 226 12.40 0.24 7.92
N LEU A 227 12.19 0.34 9.23
CA LEU A 227 12.25 -0.76 10.18
C LEU A 227 10.87 -1.39 10.39
N HIS A 228 10.82 -2.72 10.30
CA HIS A 228 9.60 -3.50 10.56
C HIS A 228 9.85 -4.67 11.55
N PRO A 229 8.86 -5.11 12.33
CA PRO A 229 9.03 -6.20 13.30
C PRO A 229 8.96 -7.61 12.67
N GLY A 230 8.18 -7.80 11.60
CA GLY A 230 7.97 -9.10 10.96
C GLY A 230 9.08 -9.53 10.00
N ASN A 231 9.06 -10.78 9.54
CA ASN A 231 10.10 -11.35 8.66
C ASN A 231 10.20 -10.66 7.28
N VAL A 232 9.12 -10.06 6.78
CA VAL A 232 9.05 -9.39 5.47
C VAL A 232 8.32 -8.06 5.62
N ALA A 233 8.88 -6.99 5.04
CA ALA A 233 8.24 -5.68 4.98
C ALA A 233 6.92 -5.75 4.18
N GLN A 234 5.86 -5.14 4.71
CA GLN A 234 4.64 -4.94 3.91
C GLN A 234 4.89 -3.77 2.93
N LYS A 235 4.88 -4.03 1.62
CA LYS A 235 5.22 -3.02 0.59
C LYS A 235 4.08 -2.74 -0.40
N GLN A 236 2.82 -3.07 -0.11
CA GLN A 236 1.73 -2.92 -1.10
C GLN A 236 1.50 -1.46 -1.51
N ALA A 237 1.48 -0.51 -0.57
CA ALA A 237 1.33 0.91 -0.93
C ALA A 237 2.56 1.48 -1.67
N LEU A 238 3.78 1.04 -1.31
CA LEU A 238 5.01 1.37 -2.05
C LEU A 238 4.93 0.90 -3.51
N GLN A 239 4.55 -0.37 -3.72
CA GLN A 239 4.35 -0.95 -5.06
C GLN A 239 3.20 -0.27 -5.82
N ALA A 240 2.16 0.16 -5.12
CA ALA A 240 1.01 0.83 -5.73
C ALA A 240 1.29 2.26 -6.18
N MET A 241 2.32 2.92 -5.64
CA MET A 241 2.70 4.28 -6.04
C MET A 241 3.51 4.35 -7.34
N ASP A 242 3.99 3.21 -7.86
CA ASP A 242 4.81 3.13 -9.09
C ASP A 242 6.02 4.09 -9.08
N PHE A 243 6.69 4.20 -7.92
CA PHE A 243 7.90 5.01 -7.81
C PHE A 243 9.00 4.45 -8.74
N PRO A 244 9.75 5.31 -9.44
CA PRO A 244 10.87 4.88 -10.26
C PRO A 244 11.98 4.24 -9.40
N GLN A 245 12.81 3.41 -10.06
CA GLN A 245 13.72 2.48 -9.40
C GLN A 245 14.73 3.17 -8.46
N GLU A 246 15.25 4.34 -8.85
CA GLU A 246 16.24 5.09 -8.05
C GLU A 246 15.61 5.71 -6.79
N GLN A 247 14.28 5.85 -6.76
CA GLN A 247 13.52 6.25 -5.60
C GLN A 247 13.25 5.02 -4.70
N LEU A 248 12.88 3.87 -5.27
CA LEU A 248 12.69 2.62 -4.51
C LEU A 248 13.98 2.17 -3.80
N GLU A 249 15.13 2.27 -4.45
CA GLU A 249 16.45 1.90 -3.91
C GLU A 249 16.87 2.75 -2.70
N ARG A 250 16.34 3.97 -2.57
CA ARG A 250 16.58 4.86 -1.41
C ARG A 250 15.65 4.57 -0.22
N CYS A 251 14.80 3.54 -0.30
CA CYS A 251 13.85 3.12 0.75
C CYS A 251 14.21 1.73 1.33
N ILE A 252 15.40 1.63 1.93
CA ILE A 252 15.95 0.41 2.51
C ILE A 252 15.00 -0.11 3.60
N SER A 253 14.42 -1.30 3.41
CA SER A 253 13.42 -1.86 4.34
C SER A 253 13.95 -3.12 5.01
N VAL A 254 14.21 -3.07 6.32
CA VAL A 254 14.88 -4.14 7.07
C VAL A 254 14.14 -4.52 8.35
N ASN A 255 14.32 -5.77 8.78
CA ASN A 255 13.79 -6.23 10.05
C ASN A 255 14.57 -5.61 11.23
N ILE A 256 13.85 -5.01 12.19
CA ILE A 256 14.46 -4.30 13.33
C ILE A 256 15.43 -5.16 14.15
N TYR A 257 15.09 -6.43 14.42
CA TYR A 257 15.95 -7.33 15.18
C TYR A 257 17.19 -7.74 14.38
N SER A 258 17.04 -7.94 13.06
CA SER A 258 18.13 -8.32 12.16
C SER A 258 19.17 -7.20 12.05
N VAL A 259 18.74 -5.97 11.76
CA VAL A 259 19.66 -4.84 11.57
C VAL A 259 20.33 -4.39 12.88
N LEU A 260 19.61 -4.37 14.00
CA LEU A 260 20.21 -4.04 15.31
C LEU A 260 21.26 -5.09 15.70
N ARG A 261 20.97 -6.38 15.51
CA ARG A 261 21.95 -7.45 15.74
C ARG A 261 23.19 -7.28 14.85
N HIS A 262 22.99 -6.99 13.57
CA HIS A 262 24.08 -6.78 12.61
C HIS A 262 24.98 -5.59 12.99
N PHE A 263 24.37 -4.47 13.41
CA PHE A 263 25.07 -3.27 13.86
C PHE A 263 25.88 -3.48 15.15
N HIS A 264 25.34 -4.22 16.12
CA HIS A 264 26.09 -4.51 17.34
C HIS A 264 27.22 -5.53 17.12
N GLN A 265 27.01 -6.52 16.24
CA GLN A 265 28.02 -7.53 15.91
C GLN A 265 29.16 -7.00 15.03
N SER A 266 28.92 -5.98 14.20
CA SER A 266 29.99 -5.28 13.46
C SER A 266 30.87 -4.48 14.42
N LYS A 267 30.27 -3.67 15.31
CA LYS A 267 31.04 -2.90 16.32
C LYS A 267 31.84 -3.75 17.30
N GLN A 268 31.34 -4.94 17.68
CA GLN A 268 32.13 -5.89 18.48
C GLN A 268 33.40 -6.32 17.74
N LYS A 269 33.29 -6.73 16.47
CA LYS A 269 34.44 -7.14 15.64
C LYS A 269 35.41 -5.99 15.35
N GLU A 270 34.92 -4.76 15.26
CA GLU A 270 35.76 -3.56 15.16
C GLU A 270 36.56 -3.35 16.45
N SER A 271 35.92 -3.47 17.62
CA SER A 271 36.62 -3.34 18.91
C SER A 271 37.63 -4.46 19.16
N GLU A 272 37.32 -5.70 18.77
CA GLU A 272 38.22 -6.86 18.90
C GLU A 272 39.50 -6.66 18.07
N LYS A 273 39.35 -6.27 16.79
CA LYS A 273 40.47 -5.94 15.90
C LYS A 273 41.28 -4.74 16.37
N GLY A 274 40.63 -3.75 16.99
CA GLY A 274 41.32 -2.60 17.60
C GLY A 274 42.23 -3.01 18.77
N VAL A 275 41.87 -4.06 19.52
CA VAL A 275 42.68 -4.59 20.63
C VAL A 275 43.84 -5.47 20.14
N GLU A 276 43.67 -6.23 19.05
CA GLU A 276 44.77 -7.03 18.49
C GLU A 276 45.92 -6.16 17.95
N ASN A 277 45.60 -5.07 17.23
CA ASN A 277 46.60 -4.10 16.75
C ASN A 277 47.23 -3.25 17.88
N GLY A 278 46.73 -3.33 19.11
CA GLY A 278 47.20 -2.53 20.26
C GLY A 278 48.28 -3.20 21.11
N LYS A 279 48.70 -4.43 20.79
CA LYS A 279 49.72 -5.17 21.58
C LYS A 279 51.12 -5.00 21.02
N GLU A 280 51.75 -3.88 21.36
CA GLU A 280 53.22 -3.81 21.31
C GLU A 280 53.85 -4.85 22.24
N VAL A 281 55.02 -5.36 21.83
CA VAL A 281 55.66 -6.52 22.45
C VAL A 281 56.46 -6.11 23.69
N VAL A 282 56.00 -6.53 24.87
CA VAL A 282 56.75 -6.42 26.13
C VAL A 282 57.24 -7.82 26.53
N ILE A 283 58.55 -8.06 26.47
CA ILE A 283 59.16 -9.36 26.76
C ILE A 283 59.65 -9.41 28.22
N ALA A 284 58.98 -10.25 29.03
CA ALA A 284 59.50 -10.87 30.24
C ALA A 284 58.58 -12.06 30.61
N GLY A 285 59.05 -13.20 31.15
CA GLY A 285 60.44 -13.60 31.36
C GLY A 285 60.62 -14.58 32.54
N GLY A 286 60.58 -15.90 32.26
CA GLY A 286 60.95 -16.98 33.21
C GLY A 286 59.79 -17.69 33.92
N GLY A 287 60.07 -18.91 34.45
CA GLY A 287 59.21 -19.58 35.44
C GLY A 287 58.67 -20.95 35.05
N ASP A 288 59.50 -21.98 35.21
CA ASP A 288 59.30 -23.39 34.88
C ASP A 288 58.16 -24.16 35.61
N GLU A 289 57.79 -25.29 34.98
CA GLU A 289 57.51 -26.62 35.56
C GLU A 289 56.15 -27.05 36.19
N GLU A 290 56.05 -28.39 36.25
CA GLU A 290 55.05 -29.32 36.78
C GLU A 290 53.61 -29.33 36.16
N ASN A 291 53.13 -30.35 35.43
CA ASN A 291 53.16 -31.83 35.53
C ASN A 291 51.96 -32.43 36.28
N HIS A 292 51.00 -33.02 35.54
CA HIS A 292 50.41 -34.28 36.00
C HIS A 292 49.87 -35.17 34.86
N LYS A 293 50.16 -36.47 34.95
CA LYS A 293 49.82 -37.51 33.97
C LYS A 293 48.52 -38.27 34.30
N ARG A 294 48.05 -39.02 33.29
CA ARG A 294 47.15 -40.21 33.26
C ARG A 294 45.76 -39.92 32.68
N LYS A 295 45.14 -40.83 31.91
CA LYS A 295 45.52 -42.23 31.58
C LYS A 295 45.10 -42.55 30.13
N ILE A 296 45.86 -43.41 29.45
CA ILE A 296 45.44 -44.09 28.21
C ILE A 296 45.19 -45.56 28.57
N GLU A 297 44.12 -46.14 28.04
CA GLU A 297 43.93 -47.58 27.90
C GLU A 297 43.51 -47.87 26.46
N SER A 298 43.95 -49.01 25.92
CA SER A 298 44.05 -49.27 24.49
C SER A 298 43.71 -50.72 24.15
N SER A 299 43.03 -50.92 23.02
CA SER A 299 42.82 -52.23 22.39
C SER A 299 42.74 -52.09 20.87
N GLU A 300 43.62 -52.80 20.17
CA GLU A 300 43.61 -52.99 18.70
C GLU A 300 42.48 -53.98 18.29
N ASP A 301 42.06 -54.17 17.04
CA ASP A 301 42.52 -53.67 15.71
C ASP A 301 41.27 -53.18 14.90
N ASP A 302 41.16 -52.94 13.59
CA ASP A 302 41.95 -53.19 12.35
C ASP A 302 41.77 -51.97 11.39
N GLY A 303 42.48 -51.94 10.25
CA GLY A 303 42.43 -50.90 9.22
C GLY A 303 41.30 -51.04 8.17
N PRO A 304 41.39 -50.36 7.00
CA PRO A 304 42.48 -49.52 6.51
C PRO A 304 42.07 -48.11 6.00
N GLU A 305 43.00 -47.45 5.30
CA GLU A 305 42.88 -46.21 4.49
C GLU A 305 42.69 -44.86 5.22
N ALA A 306 43.80 -44.12 5.32
CA ALA A 306 43.79 -42.70 5.69
C ALA A 306 43.22 -41.81 4.57
N LYS A 307 42.00 -41.30 4.77
CA LYS A 307 41.47 -40.16 4.00
C LYS A 307 41.71 -38.87 4.79
N GLN A 308 42.71 -38.09 4.35
CA GLN A 308 42.85 -36.70 4.78
C GLN A 308 41.53 -35.96 4.50
N PRO A 309 40.92 -35.27 5.48
CA PRO A 309 39.78 -34.41 5.20
C PRO A 309 40.29 -33.26 4.33
N LYS A 310 39.82 -33.20 3.07
CA LYS A 310 40.09 -32.05 2.21
C LYS A 310 39.58 -30.79 2.91
N LEU A 311 40.45 -29.79 3.02
CA LEU A 311 40.02 -28.41 3.19
C LEU A 311 39.40 -27.96 1.87
N GLU A 312 38.15 -28.39 1.63
CA GLU A 312 37.32 -27.78 0.60
C GLU A 312 37.04 -26.35 1.05
N GLU A 313 37.62 -25.38 0.34
CA GLU A 313 37.26 -23.98 0.51
C GLU A 313 35.76 -23.84 0.28
N VAL A 314 35.00 -23.66 1.37
CA VAL A 314 33.56 -23.42 1.30
C VAL A 314 33.36 -22.08 0.62
N ALA A 315 33.20 -22.13 -0.70
CA ALA A 315 32.95 -20.98 -1.55
C ALA A 315 31.77 -20.20 -0.96
N LYS A 316 32.07 -19.03 -0.39
CA LYS A 316 31.08 -18.23 0.32
C LYS A 316 29.94 -17.92 -0.63
N LYS A 317 28.74 -18.43 -0.30
CA LYS A 317 27.53 -18.16 -1.08
C LYS A 317 27.38 -16.64 -1.24
N PRO A 318 26.95 -16.15 -2.42
CA PRO A 318 26.76 -14.73 -2.61
C PRO A 318 25.79 -14.18 -1.54
N PRO A 319 26.05 -12.98 -1.00
CA PRO A 319 25.25 -12.43 0.08
C PRO A 319 23.80 -12.28 -0.34
N GLN A 320 22.89 -12.60 0.57
CA GLN A 320 21.45 -12.49 0.32
C GLN A 320 21.02 -11.01 0.37
N GLN A 321 19.95 -10.65 -0.33
CA GLN A 321 19.50 -9.25 -0.40
C GLN A 321 19.29 -8.61 0.99
N TRP A 322 18.76 -9.37 1.96
CA TRP A 322 18.57 -8.85 3.32
C TRP A 322 19.88 -8.60 4.08
N GLU A 323 20.98 -9.26 3.71
CA GLU A 323 22.32 -9.01 4.27
C GLU A 323 22.90 -7.71 3.70
N LEU A 324 22.68 -7.45 2.40
CA LEU A 324 23.02 -6.19 1.74
C LEU A 324 22.18 -5.01 2.26
N ASP A 325 20.86 -5.19 2.36
CA ASP A 325 19.93 -4.20 2.92
C ASP A 325 20.29 -3.88 4.38
N ASN A 326 20.63 -4.90 5.18
CA ASN A 326 21.14 -4.72 6.55
C ASN A 326 22.46 -3.95 6.58
N ALA A 327 23.42 -4.25 5.69
CA ALA A 327 24.71 -3.55 5.64
C ALA A 327 24.53 -2.06 5.32
N ALA A 328 23.78 -1.74 4.26
CA ALA A 328 23.47 -0.36 3.87
C ALA A 328 22.68 0.39 4.95
N ALA A 329 21.76 -0.29 5.66
CA ALA A 329 21.08 0.31 6.81
C ALA A 329 22.05 0.56 8.00
N CYS A 330 23.00 -0.33 8.26
CA CYS A 330 24.02 -0.17 9.31
C CYS A 330 24.97 1.01 9.04
N GLU A 331 25.33 1.26 7.77
CA GLU A 331 26.13 2.43 7.38
C GLU A 331 25.40 3.74 7.75
N LEU A 332 24.11 3.86 7.39
CA LEU A 332 23.28 5.03 7.74
C LEU A 332 23.03 5.15 9.25
N MET A 333 22.96 4.03 9.98
CA MET A 333 22.95 4.04 11.46
C MET A 333 24.28 4.54 12.06
N GLY A 334 25.39 4.45 11.33
CA GLY A 334 26.67 5.06 11.66
C GLY A 334 26.70 6.56 11.40
N GLU A 335 26.22 7.01 10.24
CA GLU A 335 26.07 8.43 9.87
C GLU A 335 25.07 9.19 10.75
N LYS A 336 24.14 8.46 11.36
CA LYS A 336 22.93 8.92 12.07
C LYS A 336 21.87 9.55 11.17
N PHE A 337 20.65 9.54 11.70
CA PHE A 337 19.43 10.03 11.07
C PHE A 337 19.05 11.43 11.55
N ASP A 338 18.51 12.23 10.64
CA ASP A 338 18.03 13.60 10.86
C ASP A 338 16.66 13.62 11.55
N ALA A 339 15.86 12.56 11.40
CA ALA A 339 14.62 12.36 12.17
C ALA A 339 14.32 10.86 12.42
N LEU A 340 13.57 10.60 13.49
CA LEU A 340 13.02 9.29 13.86
C LEU A 340 11.49 9.39 14.01
N VAL A 341 10.76 8.54 13.29
CA VAL A 341 9.31 8.36 13.46
C VAL A 341 8.99 6.92 13.80
N ILE A 342 8.08 6.73 14.76
CA ILE A 342 7.64 5.43 15.27
C ILE A 342 6.11 5.38 15.20
N VAL A 343 5.56 4.46 14.41
CA VAL A 343 4.12 4.17 14.35
C VAL A 343 3.93 2.71 14.77
N ALA A 344 3.71 2.48 16.07
CA ALA A 344 3.76 1.16 16.69
C ALA A 344 2.39 0.65 17.16
N LYS A 345 2.21 -0.68 17.17
CA LYS A 345 1.15 -1.37 17.96
C LYS A 345 1.65 -1.74 19.36
N GLU A 346 2.96 -1.96 19.47
CA GLU A 346 3.70 -2.30 20.66
C GLU A 346 3.96 -1.06 21.54
N HIS A 347 4.23 -1.26 22.83
CA HIS A 347 4.53 -0.16 23.74
C HIS A 347 5.84 0.56 23.32
N PRO A 348 5.78 1.86 22.94
CA PRO A 348 6.85 2.49 22.16
C PRO A 348 8.15 2.73 22.93
N GLN A 349 8.12 2.71 24.27
CA GLN A 349 9.27 3.03 25.12
C GLN A 349 10.54 2.21 24.80
N ASN A 350 10.39 0.92 24.48
CA ASN A 350 11.53 0.06 24.17
C ASN A 350 12.07 0.32 22.76
N ILE A 351 11.20 0.62 21.80
CA ILE A 351 11.56 1.01 20.43
C ILE A 351 12.31 2.36 20.47
N ILE A 352 11.81 3.34 21.22
CA ILE A 352 12.47 4.63 21.45
C ILE A 352 13.87 4.42 22.05
N LYS A 353 13.99 3.65 23.14
CA LYS A 353 15.29 3.37 23.78
C LYS A 353 16.30 2.70 22.84
N ALA A 354 15.83 1.81 21.96
CA ALA A 354 16.68 1.13 20.99
C ALA A 354 17.10 2.01 19.81
N LEU A 355 16.23 2.90 19.33
CA LEU A 355 16.45 3.66 18.09
C LEU A 355 16.99 5.09 18.30
N LEU A 356 16.70 5.73 19.44
CA LEU A 356 17.16 7.08 19.75
C LEU A 356 18.69 7.30 19.66
N PRO A 357 19.57 6.34 20.00
CA PRO A 357 21.03 6.51 19.84
C PRO A 357 21.48 6.80 18.40
N PHE A 358 20.71 6.40 17.39
CA PHE A 358 20.99 6.61 15.97
C PHE A 358 20.49 7.95 15.44
N VAL A 359 19.83 8.78 16.25
CA VAL A 359 19.38 10.11 15.85
C VAL A 359 20.49 11.14 16.12
N LYS A 360 20.58 12.16 15.27
CA LYS A 360 21.44 13.33 15.49
C LYS A 360 20.87 14.19 16.64
N PRO A 361 21.72 14.87 17.44
CA PRO A 361 21.22 15.95 18.29
C PRO A 361 20.64 17.08 17.44
N SER A 362 19.66 17.78 17.99
CA SER A 362 19.07 19.01 17.42
C SER A 362 19.97 20.24 17.66
#